data_AF-A0ABD5RZX4-F1
#
_entry.id   AF-A0ABD5RZX4-F1
#
_cell.length_a   1.000
_cell.length_b   1.000
_cell.length_c   1.000
_cell.angle_alpha   90.00
_cell.angle_beta   90.00
_cell.angle_gamma   90.00
#
_symmetry.space_group_name_H-M   'P 1'
#
loop_
_entity.id
_entity.type
_entity.pdbx_description
1 polymer ?
#
loop_
_entity_poly.entity_id
_entity_poly.type
_entity_poly.pdbx_seq_one_letter_code
_entity_poly.pdbx_strand_id
1 'polypeptide(L)'
;PPEERAAEIERAFADPEIRGVMAVTGGDDQLRVLRHLDADVLREHPTRFYGFSDNDNLRLYLWNRGVVSYGAQLMPTLALDPEIHSYTEHSLRRALFEGALGRVDPAEEWTDGWYEFDGEPREWRENDGRDWWIGPDVTGEPTVEGRVWGGCYSIVSWHLETSRYLPDPVDLEGAILALETSETLPYAADVGYTLRSMGERGLLERFDGVLVGRPKSFNPHAEREVDIETYRAAIREAVTAQLAEYAPHAVAAFGVDFGHTDPHVPLPLGGTATLDPDTETIRFD
;
A
#
# COMPACT_ATOMS: atom_id res chain seq x y z
N PRO A 1 15.76 -5.39 -19.15
CA PRO A 1 16.49 -6.36 -18.29
C PRO A 1 16.55 -5.87 -16.83
N PRO A 2 16.66 -6.74 -15.82
CA PRO A 2 16.70 -6.29 -14.43
C PRO A 2 17.94 -5.42 -14.09
N GLU A 3 19.10 -5.71 -14.68
CA GLU A 3 20.33 -4.93 -14.49
C GLU A 3 20.20 -3.50 -15.05
N GLU A 4 19.59 -3.37 -16.23
CA GLU A 4 19.37 -2.07 -16.88
C GLU A 4 18.37 -1.22 -16.09
N ARG A 5 17.28 -1.83 -15.59
CA ARG A 5 16.30 -1.14 -14.73
C ARG A 5 16.95 -0.66 -13.42
N ALA A 6 17.83 -1.47 -12.82
CA ALA A 6 18.57 -1.07 -11.63
C ALA A 6 19.50 0.13 -11.91
N ALA A 7 20.25 0.09 -13.01
CA ALA A 7 21.12 1.19 -13.42
C ALA A 7 20.33 2.48 -13.72
N GLU A 8 19.11 2.39 -14.26
CA GLU A 8 18.25 3.55 -14.47
C GLU A 8 17.76 4.16 -13.15
N ILE A 9 17.38 3.33 -12.18
CA ILE A 9 17.00 3.77 -10.83
C ILE A 9 18.19 4.46 -10.16
N GLU A 10 19.37 3.84 -10.16
CA GLU A 10 20.57 4.40 -9.56
C GLU A 10 20.98 5.73 -10.19
N ARG A 11 20.96 5.81 -11.53
CA ARG A 11 21.22 7.05 -12.25
C ARG A 11 20.23 8.14 -11.85
N ALA A 12 18.94 7.79 -11.70
CA ALA A 12 17.91 8.76 -11.32
C ALA A 12 18.06 9.24 -9.87
N PHE A 13 18.46 8.37 -8.94
CA PHE A 13 18.74 8.74 -7.55
C PHE A 13 20.03 9.57 -7.44
N ALA A 14 21.09 9.21 -8.16
CA ALA A 14 22.37 9.89 -8.09
C ALA A 14 22.37 11.30 -8.71
N ASP A 15 21.40 11.63 -9.56
CA ASP A 15 21.29 12.94 -10.21
C ASP A 15 20.66 13.98 -9.25
N PRO A 16 21.42 15.01 -8.80
CA PRO A 16 20.92 16.00 -7.85
C PRO A 16 19.85 16.93 -8.44
N GLU A 17 19.66 16.97 -9.76
CA GLU A 17 18.59 17.73 -10.40
C GLU A 17 17.24 17.00 -10.35
N ILE A 18 17.23 15.69 -10.12
CA ILE A 18 16.01 14.87 -10.06
C ILE A 18 15.42 14.89 -8.63
N ARG A 19 14.26 15.54 -8.49
CA ARG A 19 13.55 15.70 -7.21
C ARG A 19 12.50 14.62 -6.93
N GLY A 20 12.23 13.75 -7.90
CA GLY A 20 11.36 12.60 -7.75
C GLY A 20 11.42 11.68 -8.96
N VAL A 21 11.24 10.38 -8.71
CA VAL A 21 11.21 9.31 -9.71
C VAL A 21 9.84 8.65 -9.65
N MET A 22 9.11 8.66 -10.75
CA MET A 22 7.79 8.05 -10.85
C MET A 22 7.84 6.84 -11.77
N ALA A 23 7.42 5.68 -11.26
CA ALA A 23 7.24 4.49 -12.05
C ALA A 23 6.19 4.72 -13.13
N VAL A 24 6.41 4.12 -14.30
CA VAL A 24 5.43 4.21 -15.39
C VAL A 24 4.20 3.38 -15.07
N THR A 25 4.39 2.14 -14.63
CA THR A 25 3.33 1.18 -14.27
C THR A 25 3.88 0.12 -13.32
N GLY A 26 3.03 -0.82 -12.89
CA GLY A 26 3.37 -2.00 -12.10
C GLY A 26 3.98 -3.13 -12.95
N GLY A 27 3.79 -4.38 -12.52
CA GLY A 27 4.39 -5.55 -13.15
C GLY A 27 4.31 -6.78 -12.25
N ASP A 28 5.28 -7.67 -12.38
CA ASP A 28 5.38 -8.91 -11.60
C ASP A 28 6.82 -9.42 -11.40
N ASP A 29 7.84 -8.58 -11.64
CA ASP A 29 9.23 -9.03 -11.64
C ASP A 29 10.26 -8.03 -11.09
N GLN A 30 9.83 -6.90 -10.52
CA GLN A 30 10.71 -5.90 -9.94
C GLN A 30 11.55 -6.43 -8.77
N LEU A 31 11.11 -7.49 -8.10
CA LEU A 31 11.91 -8.24 -7.12
C LEU A 31 13.27 -8.68 -7.69
N ARG A 32 13.34 -9.00 -8.99
CA ARG A 32 14.58 -9.40 -9.67
C ARG A 32 15.56 -8.23 -9.85
N VAL A 33 15.07 -6.99 -9.83
CA VAL A 33 15.87 -5.77 -9.94
C VAL A 33 16.67 -5.53 -8.67
N LEU A 34 16.08 -5.80 -7.49
CA LEU A 34 16.66 -5.42 -6.19
C LEU A 34 18.07 -5.96 -5.94
N ARG A 35 18.40 -7.14 -6.47
CA ARG A 35 19.73 -7.76 -6.29
C ARG A 35 20.86 -7.06 -7.07
N HIS A 36 20.50 -6.16 -7.98
CA HIS A 36 21.42 -5.40 -8.81
C HIS A 36 21.58 -3.95 -8.32
N LEU A 37 20.78 -3.52 -7.33
CA LEU A 37 20.84 -2.18 -6.77
C LEU A 37 22.01 -2.05 -5.79
N ASP A 38 22.78 -0.98 -5.95
CA ASP A 38 23.71 -0.47 -4.94
C ASP A 38 22.92 0.28 -3.85
N ALA A 39 22.93 -0.29 -2.65
CA ALA A 39 22.23 0.26 -1.50
C ALA A 39 22.76 1.63 -1.08
N ASP A 40 24.06 1.87 -1.24
CA ASP A 40 24.71 3.10 -0.78
C ASP A 40 24.31 4.28 -1.66
N VAL A 41 24.22 4.07 -2.98
CA VAL A 41 23.75 5.10 -3.94
C VAL A 41 22.36 5.62 -3.55
N LEU A 42 21.41 4.72 -3.26
CA LEU A 42 20.05 5.12 -2.92
C LEU A 42 19.95 5.81 -1.56
N ARG A 43 20.87 5.50 -0.63
CA ARG A 43 20.89 6.08 0.72
C ARG A 43 21.55 7.46 0.74
N GLU A 44 22.62 7.65 -0.02
CA GLU A 44 23.40 8.89 -0.06
C GLU A 44 22.72 10.00 -0.88
N HIS A 45 21.86 9.62 -1.83
CA HIS A 45 21.13 10.55 -2.69
C HIS A 45 19.62 10.33 -2.62
N PRO A 46 18.97 10.54 -1.46
CA PRO A 46 17.54 10.27 -1.32
C PRO A 46 16.73 11.26 -2.17
N THR A 47 16.11 10.74 -3.23
CA THR A 47 15.02 11.41 -3.94
C THR A 47 13.70 10.69 -3.64
N ARG A 48 12.56 11.31 -3.95
CA ARG A 48 11.25 10.69 -3.70
C ARG A 48 10.96 9.66 -4.77
N PHE A 49 10.51 8.47 -4.37
CA PHE A 49 10.03 7.45 -5.31
C PHE A 49 8.51 7.34 -5.26
N TYR A 50 7.88 7.28 -6.44
CA TYR A 50 6.45 7.11 -6.62
C TYR A 50 6.21 5.80 -7.39
N GLY A 51 5.56 4.83 -6.75
CA GLY A 51 5.06 3.60 -7.39
C GLY A 51 4.14 2.84 -6.45
N PHE A 52 3.32 1.93 -6.96
CA PHE A 52 2.63 0.91 -6.14
C PHE A 52 2.52 -0.40 -6.94
N SER A 53 1.88 -1.43 -6.36
CA SER A 53 1.81 -2.77 -6.95
C SER A 53 3.19 -3.42 -6.95
N ASP A 54 3.69 -3.95 -8.07
CA ASP A 54 5.05 -4.52 -8.15
C ASP A 54 6.18 -3.58 -7.72
N ASN A 55 5.95 -2.26 -7.83
CA ASN A 55 6.89 -1.26 -7.34
C ASN A 55 7.07 -1.30 -5.82
N ASP A 56 6.18 -1.94 -5.07
CA ASP A 56 6.34 -2.15 -3.63
C ASP A 56 7.61 -2.94 -3.29
N ASN A 57 8.16 -3.72 -4.23
CA ASN A 57 9.48 -4.35 -4.07
C ASN A 57 10.56 -3.29 -3.78
N LEU A 58 10.60 -2.24 -4.60
CA LEU A 58 11.54 -1.13 -4.42
C LEU A 58 11.18 -0.29 -3.20
N ARG A 59 9.89 -0.10 -2.91
CA ARG A 59 9.46 0.71 -1.77
C ARG A 59 9.82 0.08 -0.43
N LEU A 60 9.62 -1.22 -0.29
CA LEU A 60 10.07 -1.99 0.87
C LEU A 60 11.60 -1.99 0.99
N TYR A 61 12.31 -2.06 -0.13
CA TYR A 61 13.76 -1.93 -0.15
C TYR A 61 14.23 -0.53 0.31
N LEU A 62 13.57 0.54 -0.15
CA LEU A 62 13.84 1.93 0.24
C LEU A 62 13.47 2.21 1.70
N TRP A 63 12.41 1.58 2.22
CA TRP A 63 12.02 1.66 3.63
C TRP A 63 13.16 1.28 4.56
N ASN A 64 13.88 0.18 4.24
CA ASN A 64 15.04 -0.30 5.00
C ASN A 64 16.23 0.68 4.97
N ARG A 65 16.20 1.67 4.08
CA ARG A 65 17.23 2.71 3.92
C ARG A 65 16.79 4.07 4.46
N GLY A 66 15.62 4.13 5.10
CA GLY A 66 15.06 5.37 5.65
C GLY A 66 14.52 6.33 4.60
N VAL A 67 14.22 5.84 3.38
CA VAL A 67 13.66 6.65 2.30
C VAL A 67 12.14 6.46 2.23
N VAL A 68 11.41 7.56 2.34
CA VAL A 68 9.94 7.56 2.20
C VAL A 68 9.55 7.50 0.72
N SER A 69 8.57 6.65 0.40
CA SER A 69 8.07 6.46 -0.97
C SER A 69 6.55 6.43 -1.03
N TYR A 70 5.97 6.89 -2.13
CA TYR A 70 4.54 7.15 -2.26
C TYR A 70 3.87 6.21 -3.26
N GLY A 71 2.65 5.78 -2.92
CA GLY A 71 1.85 4.81 -3.68
C GLY A 71 1.21 5.35 -4.95
N ALA A 72 1.95 6.02 -5.85
CA ALA A 72 1.42 6.63 -7.08
C ALA A 72 2.29 6.32 -8.30
N GLN A 73 1.74 6.25 -9.51
CA GLN A 73 2.50 5.91 -10.72
C GLN A 73 1.87 6.51 -11.98
N LEU A 74 2.66 6.77 -13.02
CA LEU A 74 2.23 7.57 -14.16
C LEU A 74 0.95 7.03 -14.81
N MET A 75 0.93 5.75 -15.19
CA MET A 75 -0.18 5.20 -15.97
C MET A 75 -1.46 5.12 -15.13
N PRO A 76 -1.55 4.30 -14.06
CA PRO A 76 -2.82 4.11 -13.38
C PRO A 76 -3.28 5.31 -12.56
N THR A 77 -2.38 6.25 -12.23
CA THR A 77 -2.75 7.41 -11.41
C THR A 77 -2.99 8.69 -12.20
N LEU A 78 -2.22 8.94 -13.27
CA LEU A 78 -2.24 10.24 -13.97
C LEU A 78 -2.75 10.17 -15.40
N ALA A 79 -2.81 8.98 -16.02
CA ALA A 79 -3.00 8.86 -17.46
C ALA A 79 -4.11 7.90 -17.92
N LEU A 80 -4.88 7.29 -17.01
CA LEU A 80 -5.99 6.40 -17.39
C LEU A 80 -7.25 7.16 -17.77
N ASP A 81 -7.67 8.07 -16.90
CA ASP A 81 -8.88 8.84 -17.13
C ASP A 81 -8.56 10.12 -17.90
N PRO A 82 -9.53 10.67 -18.66
CA PRO A 82 -9.37 11.95 -19.34
C PRO A 82 -9.00 13.11 -18.39
N GLU A 83 -9.45 13.03 -17.14
CA GLU A 83 -9.17 13.99 -16.08
C GLU A 83 -8.78 13.25 -14.79
N ILE A 84 -7.81 13.80 -14.06
CA ILE A 84 -7.43 13.26 -12.74
C ILE A 84 -8.58 13.56 -11.77
N HIS A 85 -9.12 12.52 -11.13
CA HIS A 85 -10.16 12.69 -10.10
C HIS A 85 -9.71 13.67 -9.00
N SER A 86 -10.58 14.58 -8.57
CA SER A 86 -10.24 15.68 -7.66
C SER A 86 -9.63 15.21 -6.33
N TYR A 87 -10.15 14.11 -5.77
CA TYR A 87 -9.61 13.46 -4.58
C TYR A 87 -8.16 12.97 -4.77
N THR A 88 -7.88 12.34 -5.91
CA THR A 88 -6.54 11.87 -6.29
C THR A 88 -5.61 13.06 -6.53
N GLU A 89 -6.07 14.10 -7.24
CA GLU A 89 -5.30 15.32 -7.51
C GLU A 89 -4.88 16.01 -6.21
N HIS A 90 -5.80 16.19 -5.27
CA HIS A 90 -5.52 16.81 -3.97
C HIS A 90 -4.46 16.00 -3.21
N SER A 91 -4.65 14.69 -3.10
CA SER A 91 -3.71 13.81 -2.39
C SER A 91 -2.32 13.78 -3.07
N LEU A 92 -2.27 13.72 -4.39
CA LEU A 92 -1.02 13.78 -5.16
C LEU A 92 -0.30 15.11 -5.04
N ARG A 93 -1.02 16.22 -5.08
CA ARG A 93 -0.43 17.56 -4.93
C ARG A 93 0.32 17.65 -3.60
N ARG A 94 -0.26 17.12 -2.53
CA ARG A 94 0.37 17.06 -1.20
C ARG A 94 1.59 16.13 -1.21
N ALA A 95 1.48 14.93 -1.77
CA ALA A 95 2.60 13.99 -1.87
C ALA A 95 3.78 14.50 -2.73
N LEU A 96 3.50 15.28 -3.77
CA LEU A 96 4.50 15.79 -4.70
C LEU A 96 5.15 17.08 -4.20
N PHE A 97 4.35 18.00 -3.67
CA PHE A 97 4.77 19.39 -3.45
C PHE A 97 4.75 19.84 -2.00
N GLU A 98 4.17 19.05 -1.09
CA GLU A 98 4.12 19.39 0.34
C GLU A 98 5.04 18.48 1.17
N GLY A 99 5.09 18.75 2.48
CA GLY A 99 5.90 17.99 3.43
C GLY A 99 5.21 16.74 3.97
N ALA A 100 3.88 16.70 3.95
CA ALA A 100 3.08 15.62 4.52
C ALA A 100 1.72 15.50 3.80
N LEU A 101 1.16 14.28 3.80
CA LEU A 101 -0.19 14.03 3.30
C LEU A 101 -1.28 14.47 4.29
N GLY A 102 -0.97 14.63 5.57
CA GLY A 102 -1.88 15.01 6.64
C GLY A 102 -3.12 14.13 6.75
N ARG A 103 -4.24 14.71 7.20
CA ARG A 103 -5.52 14.00 7.33
C ARG A 103 -6.04 13.58 5.96
N VAL A 104 -6.53 12.35 5.89
CA VAL A 104 -7.11 11.72 4.71
C VAL A 104 -8.53 11.31 5.07
N ASP A 105 -9.53 12.02 4.54
CA ASP A 105 -10.95 11.64 4.67
C ASP A 105 -11.33 10.62 3.59
N PRO A 106 -12.39 9.79 3.76
CA PRO A 106 -12.84 8.90 2.69
C PRO A 106 -13.24 9.67 1.43
N ALA A 107 -12.98 9.11 0.25
CA ALA A 107 -13.55 9.66 -0.98
C ALA A 107 -15.09 9.52 -0.99
N GLU A 108 -15.81 10.38 -1.71
CA GLU A 108 -17.29 10.28 -1.80
C GLU A 108 -17.75 9.14 -2.72
N GLU A 109 -16.93 8.81 -3.73
CA GLU A 109 -17.19 7.79 -4.73
C GLU A 109 -15.91 6.99 -5.01
N TRP A 110 -16.05 5.81 -5.61
CA TRP A 110 -14.95 4.94 -5.98
C TRP A 110 -15.26 4.11 -7.23
N THR A 111 -14.21 3.60 -7.88
CA THR A 111 -14.29 2.65 -8.98
C THR A 111 -13.16 1.62 -8.90
N ASP A 112 -13.46 0.38 -9.28
CA ASP A 112 -12.48 -0.64 -9.63
C ASP A 112 -12.57 -1.04 -11.11
N GLY A 113 -13.26 -0.20 -11.90
CA GLY A 113 -13.45 -0.38 -13.32
C GLY A 113 -12.11 -0.53 -14.03
N TRP A 114 -12.07 -1.46 -14.98
CA TRP A 114 -10.93 -1.62 -15.86
C TRP A 114 -10.85 -0.43 -16.81
N TYR A 115 -9.64 0.06 -17.06
CA TYR A 115 -9.43 1.16 -17.97
C TYR A 115 -9.21 0.65 -19.38
N GLU A 116 -9.77 1.35 -20.36
CA GLU A 116 -9.56 1.11 -21.79
C GLU A 116 -9.36 2.47 -22.45
N PHE A 117 -8.23 2.68 -23.16
CA PHE A 117 -7.90 3.99 -23.75
C PHE A 117 -8.96 4.51 -24.73
N ASP A 118 -9.69 3.60 -25.38
CA ASP A 118 -10.76 3.90 -26.34
C ASP A 118 -12.12 3.34 -25.87
N GLY A 119 -12.25 3.02 -24.57
CA GLY A 119 -13.45 2.40 -24.00
C GLY A 119 -14.46 3.39 -23.41
N GLU A 120 -15.55 2.83 -22.90
CA GLU A 120 -16.55 3.60 -22.16
C GLU A 120 -15.96 4.11 -20.82
N PRO A 121 -16.43 5.27 -20.31
CA PRO A 121 -16.04 5.75 -19.00
C PRO A 121 -16.28 4.69 -17.92
N ARG A 122 -15.38 4.63 -16.94
CA ARG A 122 -15.50 3.71 -15.81
C ARG A 122 -16.75 4.04 -14.99
N GLU A 123 -17.43 3.00 -14.52
CA GLU A 123 -18.57 3.16 -13.61
C GLU A 123 -18.06 3.52 -12.21
N TRP A 124 -18.56 4.63 -11.68
CA TRP A 124 -18.29 5.08 -10.32
C TRP A 124 -19.46 4.74 -9.40
N ARG A 125 -19.17 4.44 -8.14
CA ARG A 125 -20.11 3.98 -7.13
C ARG A 125 -19.95 4.83 -5.88
N GLU A 126 -21.04 5.02 -5.14
CA GLU A 126 -20.98 5.66 -3.82
C GLU A 126 -20.01 4.89 -2.91
N ASN A 127 -19.25 5.63 -2.11
CA ASN A 127 -18.33 5.07 -1.15
C ASN A 127 -18.96 5.11 0.25
N ASP A 128 -19.22 3.93 0.83
CA ASP A 128 -19.77 3.79 2.19
C ASP A 128 -18.79 4.25 3.30
N GLY A 129 -17.57 4.64 2.91
CA GLY A 129 -16.54 5.11 3.81
C GLY A 129 -15.64 3.98 4.30
N ARG A 130 -15.19 4.09 5.54
CA ARG A 130 -14.24 3.15 6.15
C ARG A 130 -14.90 2.40 7.29
N ASP A 131 -14.41 1.20 7.53
CA ASP A 131 -14.79 0.39 8.67
C ASP A 131 -13.59 0.21 9.62
N TRP A 132 -13.87 0.12 10.91
CA TRP A 132 -12.85 0.01 11.95
C TRP A 132 -12.97 -1.32 12.69
N TRP A 133 -11.82 -1.88 13.04
CA TRP A 133 -11.71 -3.01 13.95
C TRP A 133 -10.78 -2.61 15.09
N ILE A 134 -11.28 -2.76 16.31
CA ILE A 134 -10.51 -2.53 17.53
C ILE A 134 -10.25 -3.89 18.14
N GLY A 135 -8.97 -4.21 18.34
CA GLY A 135 -8.55 -5.49 18.90
C GLY A 135 -9.11 -5.72 20.31
N PRO A 136 -9.38 -6.98 20.70
CA PRO A 136 -10.00 -7.31 21.98
C PRO A 136 -9.13 -6.97 23.20
N ASP A 137 -7.82 -6.82 23.04
CA ASP A 137 -6.88 -6.48 24.11
C ASP A 137 -6.62 -4.97 24.22
N VAL A 138 -7.22 -4.15 23.35
CA VAL A 138 -7.14 -2.69 23.44
C VAL A 138 -7.87 -2.23 24.70
N THR A 139 -7.12 -1.61 25.62
CA THR A 139 -7.66 -1.03 26.85
C THR A 139 -7.32 0.46 26.89
N GLY A 140 -8.34 1.31 26.95
CA GLY A 140 -8.16 2.77 26.93
C GLY A 140 -8.41 3.41 25.57
N GLU A 141 -7.69 4.50 25.27
CA GLU A 141 -7.84 5.24 24.01
C GLU A 141 -7.24 4.40 22.85
N PRO A 142 -8.03 4.09 21.81
CA PRO A 142 -7.61 3.21 20.70
C PRO A 142 -6.79 3.95 19.63
N THR A 143 -6.10 5.03 19.99
CA THR A 143 -5.26 5.77 19.04
C THR A 143 -3.88 5.14 18.95
N VAL A 144 -3.42 4.86 17.73
CA VAL A 144 -2.09 4.29 17.46
C VAL A 144 -1.33 5.16 16.47
N GLU A 145 -0.01 5.26 16.64
CA GLU A 145 0.89 6.00 15.77
C GLU A 145 2.13 5.16 15.46
N GLY A 146 2.52 5.10 14.19
CA GLY A 146 3.61 4.24 13.78
C GLY A 146 4.14 4.51 12.38
N ARG A 147 5.33 3.97 12.09
CA ARG A 147 5.88 4.01 10.72
C ARG A 147 5.11 3.04 9.81
N VAL A 148 4.73 3.50 8.62
CA VAL A 148 3.98 2.66 7.68
C VAL A 148 4.90 1.70 6.94
N TRP A 149 4.58 0.41 6.95
CA TRP A 149 5.27 -0.64 6.20
C TRP A 149 4.24 -1.56 5.51
N GLY A 150 4.56 -2.11 4.34
CA GLY A 150 3.68 -3.02 3.61
C GLY A 150 3.46 -2.59 2.16
N GLY A 151 2.23 -2.67 1.65
CA GLY A 151 1.85 -2.36 0.27
C GLY A 151 0.96 -3.43 -0.35
N CYS A 152 1.16 -3.73 -1.63
CA CYS A 152 0.51 -4.82 -2.33
C CYS A 152 0.76 -6.15 -1.63
N TYR A 153 -0.32 -6.83 -1.27
CA TYR A 153 -0.34 -8.12 -0.59
C TYR A 153 0.60 -9.14 -1.24
N SER A 154 0.53 -9.28 -2.57
CA SER A 154 1.35 -10.24 -3.32
C SER A 154 2.84 -9.95 -3.21
N ILE A 155 3.23 -8.69 -3.07
CA ILE A 155 4.62 -8.30 -2.92
C ILE A 155 5.09 -8.50 -1.47
N VAL A 156 4.23 -8.18 -0.50
CA VAL A 156 4.49 -8.50 0.91
C VAL A 156 4.69 -10.01 1.07
N SER A 157 3.87 -10.85 0.44
CA SER A 157 4.03 -12.31 0.52
C SER A 157 5.37 -12.78 -0.08
N TRP A 158 5.81 -12.23 -1.23
CA TRP A 158 7.12 -12.56 -1.80
C TRP A 158 8.29 -12.14 -0.90
N HIS A 159 8.21 -10.98 -0.26
CA HIS A 159 9.22 -10.54 0.70
C HIS A 159 9.26 -11.45 1.93
N LEU A 160 8.09 -11.93 2.39
CA LEU A 160 8.01 -12.92 3.45
C LEU A 160 8.66 -14.25 3.03
N GLU A 161 8.33 -14.77 1.85
CA GLU A 161 8.86 -16.04 1.33
C GLU A 161 10.38 -16.00 1.11
N THR A 162 10.89 -14.93 0.50
CA THR A 162 12.32 -14.81 0.21
C THR A 162 13.13 -14.42 1.44
N SER A 163 12.53 -13.69 2.38
CA SER A 163 13.17 -13.14 3.58
C SER A 163 14.50 -12.41 3.31
N ARG A 164 14.68 -11.88 2.09
CA ARG A 164 15.95 -11.28 1.65
C ARG A 164 16.03 -9.78 1.91
N TYR A 165 14.90 -9.09 1.85
CA TYR A 165 14.80 -7.63 1.98
C TYR A 165 13.71 -7.22 2.97
N LEU A 166 13.42 -8.08 3.94
CA LEU A 166 12.58 -7.70 5.08
C LEU A 166 13.37 -6.77 6.00
N PRO A 167 12.68 -5.86 6.71
CA PRO A 167 13.30 -5.11 7.79
C PRO A 167 13.74 -6.03 8.93
N ASP A 168 14.61 -5.53 9.81
CA ASP A 168 14.82 -6.18 11.10
C ASP A 168 13.48 -6.16 11.85
N PRO A 169 13.04 -7.27 12.47
CA PRO A 169 11.80 -7.29 13.22
C PRO A 169 11.71 -6.18 14.27
N VAL A 170 12.82 -5.73 14.87
CA VAL A 170 12.79 -4.62 15.84
C VAL A 170 12.35 -3.29 15.21
N ASP A 171 12.60 -3.09 13.91
CA ASP A 171 12.20 -1.86 13.21
C ASP A 171 10.69 -1.82 12.91
N LEU A 172 9.99 -2.94 13.10
CA LEU A 172 8.53 -3.06 12.94
C LEU A 172 7.78 -2.83 14.25
N GLU A 173 8.45 -2.69 15.40
CA GLU A 173 7.79 -2.50 16.69
C GLU A 173 6.96 -1.21 16.71
N GLY A 174 5.65 -1.34 16.95
CA GLY A 174 4.69 -0.24 16.91
C GLY A 174 4.43 0.31 15.51
N ALA A 175 4.85 -0.39 14.45
CA ALA A 175 4.63 0.03 13.08
C ALA A 175 3.15 -0.10 12.67
N ILE A 176 2.82 0.47 11.51
CA ILE A 176 1.52 0.34 10.88
C ILE A 176 1.65 -0.52 9.63
N LEU A 177 0.95 -1.66 9.59
CA LEU A 177 0.91 -2.54 8.44
C LEU A 177 -0.10 -2.01 7.43
N ALA A 178 0.35 -1.64 6.23
CA ALA A 178 -0.54 -1.33 5.12
C ALA A 178 -0.64 -2.52 4.16
N LEU A 179 -1.86 -2.92 3.81
CA LEU A 179 -2.11 -4.00 2.84
C LEU A 179 -3.18 -3.60 1.85
N GLU A 180 -2.97 -3.96 0.59
CA GLU A 180 -3.98 -3.84 -0.47
C GLU A 180 -3.90 -5.04 -1.42
N THR A 181 -4.99 -5.36 -2.11
CA THR A 181 -5.03 -6.48 -3.07
C THR A 181 -5.11 -5.98 -4.50
N SER A 182 -4.35 -6.63 -5.38
CA SER A 182 -4.26 -6.26 -6.80
C SER A 182 -5.35 -6.84 -7.69
N GLU A 183 -5.27 -6.55 -8.98
CA GLU A 183 -6.12 -7.09 -10.05
C GLU A 183 -6.05 -8.60 -10.20
N THR A 184 -5.12 -9.28 -9.53
CA THR A 184 -5.06 -10.75 -9.49
C THR A 184 -6.22 -11.38 -8.73
N LEU A 185 -6.99 -10.59 -7.96
CA LEU A 185 -8.11 -11.05 -7.14
C LEU A 185 -7.70 -12.26 -6.29
N PRO A 186 -6.76 -12.12 -5.34
CA PRO A 186 -6.31 -13.23 -4.50
C PRO A 186 -7.47 -13.81 -3.67
N TYR A 187 -7.43 -15.10 -3.33
CA TYR A 187 -8.43 -15.66 -2.41
C TYR A 187 -8.22 -15.11 -1.00
N ALA A 188 -9.31 -14.83 -0.30
CA ALA A 188 -9.23 -14.36 1.09
C ALA A 188 -8.49 -15.35 2.01
N ALA A 189 -8.61 -16.65 1.72
CA ALA A 189 -7.85 -17.68 2.42
C ALA A 189 -6.32 -17.49 2.29
N ASP A 190 -5.83 -17.12 1.10
CA ASP A 190 -4.39 -16.91 0.87
C ASP A 190 -3.88 -15.69 1.63
N VAL A 191 -4.67 -14.61 1.67
CA VAL A 191 -4.40 -13.43 2.51
C VAL A 191 -4.30 -13.84 3.97
N GLY A 192 -5.26 -14.62 4.46
CA GLY A 192 -5.26 -15.18 5.81
C GLY A 192 -4.05 -16.08 6.09
N TYR A 193 -3.64 -16.95 5.15
CA TYR A 193 -2.48 -17.83 5.32
C TYR A 193 -1.16 -17.07 5.38
N THR A 194 -1.04 -15.99 4.60
CA THR A 194 0.13 -15.12 4.64
C THR A 194 0.23 -14.38 5.97
N LEU A 195 -0.87 -13.80 6.45
CA LEU A 195 -0.92 -13.14 7.75
C LEU A 195 -0.69 -14.11 8.91
N ARG A 196 -1.23 -15.33 8.83
CA ARG A 196 -0.91 -16.40 9.77
C ARG A 196 0.59 -16.70 9.78
N SER A 197 1.19 -16.86 8.61
CA SER A 197 2.62 -17.13 8.49
C SER A 197 3.47 -15.99 9.03
N MET A 198 2.98 -14.75 8.93
CA MET A 198 3.60 -13.57 9.55
C MET A 198 3.47 -13.59 11.07
N GLY A 199 2.33 -14.01 11.61
CA GLY A 199 2.11 -14.26 13.05
C GLY A 199 3.02 -15.35 13.61
N GLU A 200 3.08 -16.51 12.95
CA GLU A 200 3.98 -17.62 13.33
C GLU A 200 5.47 -17.27 13.31
N ARG A 201 5.83 -16.18 12.61
CA ARG A 201 7.19 -15.63 12.59
C ARG A 201 7.44 -14.55 13.65
N GLY A 202 6.45 -14.22 14.48
CA GLY A 202 6.51 -13.12 15.43
C GLY A 202 6.65 -11.75 14.77
N LEU A 203 6.12 -11.60 13.55
CA LEU A 203 6.13 -10.33 12.80
C LEU A 203 4.81 -9.59 12.93
N LEU A 204 3.66 -10.31 12.85
CA LEU A 204 2.35 -9.66 12.84
C LEU A 204 2.03 -8.98 14.18
N GLU A 205 2.47 -9.56 15.29
CA GLU A 205 2.30 -9.04 16.66
C GLU A 205 3.03 -7.71 16.92
N ARG A 206 3.83 -7.21 15.98
CA ARG A 206 4.62 -5.99 16.14
C ARG A 206 3.88 -4.74 15.66
N PHE A 207 2.78 -4.92 14.95
CA PHE A 207 2.05 -3.83 14.34
C PHE A 207 0.90 -3.39 15.26
N ASP A 208 1.00 -2.18 15.78
CA ASP A 208 -0.08 -1.57 16.59
C ASP A 208 -1.24 -1.10 15.72
N GLY A 209 -0.98 -0.82 14.43
CA GLY A 209 -2.00 -0.39 13.48
C GLY A 209 -2.01 -1.19 12.17
N VAL A 210 -3.18 -1.32 11.55
CA VAL A 210 -3.34 -1.96 10.25
C VAL A 210 -4.23 -1.10 9.34
N LEU A 211 -3.76 -0.82 8.14
CA LEU A 211 -4.52 -0.15 7.09
C LEU A 211 -4.77 -1.15 5.97
N VAL A 212 -6.02 -1.41 5.64
CA VAL A 212 -6.41 -2.25 4.52
C VAL A 212 -7.07 -1.39 3.45
N GLY A 213 -6.39 -1.28 2.31
CA GLY A 213 -6.90 -0.61 1.13
C GLY A 213 -8.16 -1.31 0.62
N ARG A 214 -9.05 -0.56 -0.03
CA ARG A 214 -10.26 -1.12 -0.63
C ARG A 214 -9.89 -2.26 -1.60
N PRO A 215 -10.35 -3.51 -1.38
CA PRO A 215 -10.03 -4.60 -2.29
C PRO A 215 -10.59 -4.35 -3.69
N LYS A 216 -9.74 -4.45 -4.71
CA LYS A 216 -10.17 -4.55 -6.11
C LYS A 216 -10.98 -5.83 -6.28
N SER A 217 -12.17 -5.70 -6.85
CA SER A 217 -13.11 -6.80 -7.05
C SER A 217 -13.37 -7.12 -8.53
N PHE A 218 -12.87 -6.29 -9.44
CA PHE A 218 -13.11 -6.44 -10.86
C PHE A 218 -11.80 -6.47 -11.67
N ASN A 219 -11.65 -7.50 -12.50
CA ASN A 219 -10.65 -7.58 -13.57
C ASN A 219 -11.20 -8.45 -14.72
N PRO A 220 -11.41 -7.90 -15.93
CA PRO A 220 -11.96 -8.65 -17.07
C PRO A 220 -11.02 -9.74 -17.60
N HIS A 221 -9.76 -9.74 -17.18
CA HIS A 221 -8.76 -10.74 -17.54
C HIS A 221 -8.50 -11.75 -16.42
N ALA A 222 -9.19 -11.65 -15.28
CA ALA A 222 -9.05 -12.62 -14.20
C ALA A 222 -9.71 -13.96 -14.57
N GLU A 223 -9.18 -15.05 -14.01
CA GLU A 223 -9.73 -16.40 -14.20
C GLU A 223 -11.08 -16.60 -13.49
N ARG A 224 -11.47 -15.66 -12.61
CA ARG A 224 -12.66 -15.74 -11.78
C ARG A 224 -13.31 -14.37 -11.62
N GLU A 225 -14.63 -14.39 -11.52
CA GLU A 225 -15.42 -13.24 -11.08
C GLU A 225 -15.71 -13.35 -9.59
N VAL A 226 -15.95 -12.20 -8.96
CA VAL A 226 -16.39 -12.11 -7.57
C VAL A 226 -17.54 -11.14 -7.42
N ASP A 227 -18.41 -11.44 -6.48
CA ASP A 227 -19.34 -10.46 -5.94
C ASP A 227 -18.57 -9.47 -5.03
N ILE A 228 -18.80 -8.17 -5.21
CA ILE A 228 -18.04 -7.10 -4.55
C ILE A 228 -18.18 -7.18 -3.04
N GLU A 229 -19.42 -7.25 -2.54
CA GLU A 229 -19.72 -7.25 -1.10
C GLU A 229 -19.18 -8.50 -0.42
N THR A 230 -19.46 -9.67 -1.01
CA THR A 230 -19.00 -10.96 -0.49
C THR A 230 -17.48 -11.05 -0.46
N TYR A 231 -16.80 -10.57 -1.51
CA TYR A 231 -15.35 -10.63 -1.57
C TYR A 231 -14.67 -9.72 -0.53
N ARG A 232 -15.16 -8.49 -0.39
CA ARG A 232 -14.65 -7.55 0.61
C ARG A 232 -14.87 -8.04 2.03
N ALA A 233 -16.06 -8.57 2.32
CA ALA A 233 -16.36 -9.17 3.61
C ALA A 233 -15.42 -10.35 3.91
N ALA A 234 -15.15 -11.22 2.94
CA ALA A 234 -14.23 -12.35 3.11
C ALA A 234 -12.79 -11.92 3.37
N ILE A 235 -12.28 -10.91 2.65
CA ILE A 235 -10.93 -10.36 2.88
C ILE A 235 -10.85 -9.76 4.30
N ARG A 236 -11.84 -8.96 4.69
CA ARG A 236 -11.92 -8.38 6.03
C ARG A 236 -11.92 -9.46 7.11
N GLU A 237 -12.77 -10.48 6.96
CA GLU A 237 -12.84 -11.61 7.89
C GLU A 237 -11.48 -12.31 8.01
N ALA A 238 -10.84 -12.64 6.88
CA ALA A 238 -9.53 -13.29 6.87
C ALA A 238 -8.45 -12.47 7.60
N VAL A 239 -8.42 -11.15 7.40
CA VAL A 239 -7.49 -10.24 8.10
C VAL A 239 -7.80 -10.22 9.59
N THR A 240 -9.04 -9.87 9.97
CA THR A 240 -9.42 -9.73 11.39
C THR A 240 -9.29 -11.04 12.19
N ALA A 241 -9.49 -12.19 11.56
CA ALA A 241 -9.27 -13.48 12.20
C ALA A 241 -7.80 -13.71 12.57
N GLN A 242 -6.85 -13.24 11.75
CA GLN A 242 -5.42 -13.35 12.10
C GLN A 242 -5.00 -12.26 13.08
N LEU A 243 -5.55 -11.04 12.98
CA LEU A 243 -5.27 -9.99 13.97
C LEU A 243 -5.79 -10.39 15.36
N ALA A 244 -6.98 -10.97 15.46
CA ALA A 244 -7.49 -11.44 16.75
C ALA A 244 -6.62 -12.51 17.41
N GLU A 245 -5.93 -13.34 16.62
CA GLU A 245 -5.05 -14.40 17.14
C GLU A 245 -3.65 -13.87 17.49
N TYR A 246 -3.03 -13.09 16.59
CA TYR A 246 -1.60 -12.74 16.69
C TYR A 246 -1.34 -11.29 17.07
N ALA A 247 -2.30 -10.38 16.87
CA ALA A 247 -2.17 -8.96 17.19
C ALA A 247 -3.45 -8.41 17.85
N PRO A 248 -3.95 -9.02 18.95
CA PRO A 248 -5.21 -8.62 19.57
C PRO A 248 -5.19 -7.21 20.19
N HIS A 249 -4.03 -6.58 20.27
CA HIS A 249 -3.82 -5.21 20.73
C HIS A 249 -3.90 -4.17 19.59
N ALA A 250 -3.97 -4.61 18.33
CA ALA A 250 -3.91 -3.70 17.19
C ALA A 250 -5.24 -3.01 16.90
N VAL A 251 -5.17 -1.91 16.16
CA VAL A 251 -6.32 -1.20 15.58
C VAL A 251 -6.24 -1.24 14.06
N ALA A 252 -7.34 -1.56 13.39
CA ALA A 252 -7.36 -1.67 11.93
C ALA A 252 -8.43 -0.80 11.29
N ALA A 253 -8.11 -0.17 10.15
CA ALA A 253 -9.05 0.52 9.28
C ALA A 253 -9.13 -0.18 7.92
N PHE A 254 -10.33 -0.38 7.41
CA PHE A 254 -10.63 -1.05 6.15
C PHE A 254 -11.28 -0.09 5.15
N GLY A 255 -11.13 -0.38 3.85
CA GLY A 255 -11.73 0.44 2.80
C GLY A 255 -11.00 1.77 2.60
N VAL A 256 -9.73 1.85 2.99
CA VAL A 256 -8.93 3.06 2.80
C VAL A 256 -8.65 3.24 1.31
N ASP A 257 -8.67 4.48 0.83
CA ASP A 257 -8.59 4.83 -0.59
C ASP A 257 -7.15 4.72 -1.15
N PHE A 258 -6.46 3.60 -0.96
CA PHE A 258 -5.17 3.32 -1.60
C PHE A 258 -5.15 1.92 -2.21
N GLY A 259 -4.23 1.67 -3.15
CA GLY A 259 -4.07 0.38 -3.83
C GLY A 259 -4.69 0.39 -5.23
N HIS A 260 -5.33 -0.73 -5.62
CA HIS A 260 -5.81 -0.95 -6.99
C HIS A 260 -7.26 -0.50 -7.26
N THR A 261 -7.79 0.44 -6.46
CA THR A 261 -9.06 1.11 -6.74
C THR A 261 -8.85 2.62 -6.82
N ASP A 262 -9.71 3.30 -7.57
CA ASP A 262 -9.73 4.75 -7.64
C ASP A 262 -10.92 5.33 -6.86
N PRO A 263 -10.83 6.58 -6.36
CA PRO A 263 -9.66 7.44 -6.42
C PRO A 263 -8.60 6.98 -5.40
N HIS A 264 -7.36 7.46 -5.54
CA HIS A 264 -6.23 6.94 -4.78
C HIS A 264 -5.51 8.01 -3.94
N VAL A 265 -5.09 7.60 -2.75
CA VAL A 265 -4.19 8.28 -1.83
C VAL A 265 -2.79 7.70 -2.04
N PRO A 266 -1.75 8.52 -2.31
CA PRO A 266 -0.38 8.05 -2.47
C PRO A 266 0.21 7.58 -1.13
N LEU A 267 -0.14 6.39 -0.66
CA LEU A 267 0.29 5.84 0.64
C LEU A 267 1.80 6.09 0.90
N PRO A 268 2.22 6.76 1.98
CA PRO A 268 3.63 7.10 2.22
C PRO A 268 4.32 6.01 3.04
N LEU A 269 4.88 5.01 2.36
CA LEU A 269 5.65 3.96 3.04
C LEU A 269 6.94 4.54 3.63
N GLY A 270 7.19 4.24 4.90
CA GLY A 270 8.31 4.74 5.69
C GLY A 270 8.03 6.04 6.45
N GLY A 271 6.95 6.76 6.09
CA GLY A 271 6.43 7.90 6.85
C GLY A 271 5.66 7.44 8.09
N THR A 272 5.18 8.39 8.88
CA THR A 272 4.41 8.10 10.10
C THR A 272 2.92 8.24 9.80
N ALA A 273 2.10 7.38 10.40
CA ALA A 273 0.66 7.53 10.36
C ALA A 273 0.07 7.47 11.77
N THR A 274 -1.03 8.19 11.97
CA THR A 274 -1.86 8.13 13.18
C THR A 274 -3.24 7.61 12.79
N LEU A 275 -3.72 6.60 13.52
CA LEU A 275 -5.06 6.04 13.39
C LEU A 275 -5.82 6.31 14.69
N ASP A 276 -6.99 6.91 14.58
CA ASP A 276 -7.88 7.17 15.70
C ASP A 276 -9.31 6.78 15.31
N PRO A 277 -9.83 5.62 15.76
CA PRO A 277 -11.17 5.16 15.44
C PRO A 277 -12.26 5.96 16.16
N ASP A 278 -11.97 6.64 17.27
CA ASP A 278 -12.98 7.44 18.00
C ASP A 278 -13.35 8.70 17.22
N THR A 279 -12.38 9.28 16.50
CA THR A 279 -12.58 10.44 15.62
C THR A 279 -12.62 10.08 14.13
N GLU A 280 -12.56 8.79 13.80
CA GLU A 280 -12.44 8.22 12.45
C GLU A 280 -11.29 8.86 11.64
N THR A 281 -10.21 9.25 12.32
CA THR A 281 -9.08 9.96 11.70
C THR A 281 -8.02 8.97 11.22
N ILE A 282 -7.61 9.14 9.95
CA ILE A 282 -6.34 8.65 9.43
C ILE A 282 -5.51 9.87 9.01
N ARG A 283 -4.30 9.98 9.52
CA ARG A 283 -3.36 11.06 9.22
C ARG A 283 -1.99 10.49 8.87
N PHE A 284 -1.31 11.10 7.91
CA PHE A 284 0.07 10.78 7.55
C PHE A 284 0.98 12.02 7.70
N ASP A 285 2.07 11.88 8.45
CA ASP A 285 3.04 12.94 8.77
C ASP A 285 4.44 12.70 8.18
#